data_AF-A0A8J4F9P4-F1
#
_entry.id   AF-A0A8J4F9P4-F1
#
_cell.length_a   1.000
_cell.length_b   1.000
_cell.length_c   1.000
_cell.angle_alpha   90.00
_cell.angle_beta   90.00
_cell.angle_gamma   90.00
#
_symmetry.space_group_name_H-M   'P 1'
#
loop_
_entity.id
_entity.type
_entity.pdbx_description
1 polymer ?
#
loop_
_entity_poly.entity_id
_entity_poly.type
_entity_poly.pdbx_seq_one_letter_code
_entity_poly.pdbx_strand_id
1 'polypeptide(L)'
;MQRTRNCVTQTGMCDRERFRVQEEARVVTGLDDPEAAAQWVLARPGCRAEWVVVKMGGQGALLCARTDASSNCSSNRSGTTNGKGNRKENGGCGCKDSGSSTALTTTTRLGAVKVEVLDTVGCGDSFAAAVVMGFISGWPGDVTLALANAVGGATATGRGAGRNVARLEKVLALLEDGARGAADGGLEQAASFARAQELLLQSLASRQHLREQSREQQLSAAA
;
A
#
# COMPACT_ATOMS: atom_id res chain seq x y z
N MET A 1 9.47 -20.82 -16.91
CA MET A 1 9.99 -19.43 -16.98
C MET A 1 8.81 -18.45 -16.79
N GLN A 2 8.47 -18.13 -15.55
CA GLN A 2 7.41 -17.16 -15.23
C GLN A 2 8.03 -15.75 -15.26
N ARG A 3 7.68 -14.95 -16.28
CA ARG A 3 7.99 -13.52 -16.32
C ARG A 3 6.85 -12.77 -15.67
N THR A 4 6.95 -12.50 -14.38
CA THR A 4 6.13 -11.50 -13.66
C THR A 4 6.49 -10.13 -14.24
N ARG A 5 5.59 -9.55 -15.03
CA ARG A 5 5.73 -8.19 -15.59
C ARG A 5 4.92 -7.26 -14.68
N ASN A 6 5.60 -6.69 -13.69
CA ASN A 6 4.99 -5.73 -12.77
C ASN A 6 4.79 -4.40 -13.48
N CYS A 7 3.52 -3.96 -13.58
CA CYS A 7 3.18 -2.60 -14.00
C CYS A 7 2.66 -1.86 -12.76
N VAL A 8 3.55 -1.14 -12.07
CA VAL A 8 3.14 -0.10 -11.12
C VAL A 8 2.89 1.14 -11.96
N THR A 9 1.63 1.45 -12.27
CA THR A 9 1.29 2.73 -12.90
C THR A 9 1.42 3.83 -11.84
N GLN A 10 2.64 4.37 -11.73
CA GLN A 10 2.90 5.63 -11.06
C GLN A 10 2.47 6.73 -12.02
N THR A 11 1.28 7.28 -11.83
CA THR A 11 0.97 8.57 -12.45
C THR A 11 1.62 9.63 -11.56
N GLY A 12 2.47 10.44 -12.16
CA GLY A 12 3.17 11.52 -11.49
C GLY A 12 3.64 12.56 -12.49
N MET A 13 3.07 13.75 -12.40
CA MET A 13 3.67 15.02 -12.79
C MET A 13 3.22 16.10 -11.79
N CYS A 14 4.18 16.68 -11.09
CA CYS A 14 3.98 17.83 -10.20
C CYS A 14 4.28 19.12 -10.97
N ASP A 15 3.34 20.07 -10.92
CA ASP A 15 3.70 21.48 -11.01
C ASP A 15 2.94 22.31 -9.95
N ARG A 16 3.55 23.43 -9.56
CA ARG A 16 3.27 24.22 -8.36
C ARG A 16 1.79 24.59 -8.18
N GLU A 17 1.36 24.61 -6.92
CA GLU A 17 0.08 25.17 -6.43
C GLU A 17 -1.20 24.47 -6.90
N ARG A 18 -1.28 23.14 -6.75
CA ARG A 18 -2.50 22.44 -6.30
C ARG A 18 -2.21 20.97 -6.09
N PHE A 19 -2.37 20.55 -4.86
CA PHE A 19 -2.17 19.19 -4.41
C PHE A 19 -3.35 18.32 -4.90
N ARG A 20 -3.31 17.76 -6.12
CA ARG A 20 -4.38 16.86 -6.63
C ARG A 20 -3.84 15.69 -7.45
N VAL A 21 -3.91 14.49 -6.86
CA VAL A 21 -3.81 13.20 -7.58
C VAL A 21 -5.11 12.84 -8.31
N GLN A 22 -6.18 13.65 -8.15
CA GLN A 22 -7.44 13.51 -8.90
C GLN A 22 -7.29 13.80 -10.40
N GLU A 23 -6.34 14.66 -10.81
CA GLU A 23 -6.23 15.05 -12.22
C GLU A 23 -5.78 13.87 -13.10
N GLU A 24 -4.82 13.06 -12.63
CA GLU A 24 -4.18 12.03 -13.45
C GLU A 24 -5.01 10.76 -13.58
N ALA A 25 -5.64 10.31 -12.49
CA ALA A 25 -6.63 9.24 -12.54
C ALA A 25 -7.79 9.64 -13.45
N ARG A 26 -8.27 10.89 -13.36
CA ARG A 26 -9.30 11.43 -14.25
C ARG A 26 -8.83 11.59 -15.70
N VAL A 27 -7.57 11.95 -15.96
CA VAL A 27 -7.02 12.01 -17.33
C VAL A 27 -6.95 10.62 -17.96
N VAL A 28 -6.61 9.59 -17.19
CA VAL A 28 -6.47 8.21 -17.68
C VAL A 28 -7.82 7.47 -17.74
N THR A 29 -8.75 7.77 -16.83
CA THR A 29 -9.99 7.00 -16.62
C THR A 29 -11.27 7.79 -16.78
N GLY A 30 -11.23 9.12 -16.68
CA GLY A 30 -12.40 10.01 -16.62
C GLY A 30 -13.09 10.06 -15.25
N LEU A 31 -12.60 9.32 -14.25
CA LEU A 31 -13.26 9.14 -12.96
C LEU A 31 -12.62 9.99 -11.85
N ASP A 32 -13.47 10.56 -10.99
CA ASP A 32 -13.06 11.36 -9.84
C ASP A 32 -12.83 10.52 -8.56
N ASP A 33 -13.41 9.32 -8.52
CA ASP A 33 -13.24 8.39 -7.40
C ASP A 33 -11.97 7.53 -7.59
N PRO A 34 -11.01 7.55 -6.63
CA PRO A 34 -9.75 6.84 -6.76
C PRO A 34 -9.91 5.32 -6.78
N GLU A 35 -10.94 4.78 -6.15
CA GLU A 35 -11.19 3.33 -6.15
C GLU A 35 -11.77 2.88 -7.47
N ALA A 36 -12.76 3.58 -8.00
CA ALA A 36 -13.31 3.34 -9.32
C ALA A 36 -12.23 3.46 -10.40
N ALA A 37 -11.33 4.45 -10.29
CA ALA A 37 -10.19 4.58 -11.20
C ALA A 37 -9.25 3.36 -11.11
N ALA A 38 -8.92 2.91 -9.89
CA ALA A 38 -8.04 1.75 -9.69
C ALA A 38 -8.66 0.45 -10.23
N GLN A 39 -9.94 0.22 -9.93
CA GLN A 39 -10.71 -0.93 -10.42
C GLN A 39 -10.83 -0.90 -11.94
N TRP A 40 -11.07 0.27 -12.52
CA TRP A 40 -11.17 0.44 -13.97
C TRP A 40 -9.83 0.12 -14.66
N VAL A 41 -8.70 0.53 -14.09
CA VAL A 41 -7.36 0.16 -14.60
C VAL A 41 -7.15 -1.35 -14.55
N LEU A 42 -7.54 -2.02 -13.46
CA LEU A 42 -7.45 -3.49 -13.36
C LEU A 42 -8.37 -4.20 -14.37
N ALA A 43 -9.55 -3.64 -14.64
CA ALA A 43 -10.53 -4.19 -15.56
C ALA A 43 -10.19 -3.96 -17.05
N ARG A 44 -9.18 -3.14 -17.38
CA ARG A 44 -8.79 -2.90 -18.78
C ARG A 44 -8.44 -4.22 -19.50
N PRO A 45 -8.95 -4.44 -20.73
CA PRO A 45 -8.57 -5.59 -21.54
C PRO A 45 -7.04 -5.69 -21.69
N GLY A 46 -6.47 -6.85 -21.39
CA GLY A 46 -5.02 -7.08 -21.47
C GLY A 46 -4.20 -6.52 -20.29
N CYS A 47 -4.83 -5.90 -19.29
CA CYS A 47 -4.15 -5.48 -18.07
C CYS A 47 -3.69 -6.71 -17.27
N ARG A 48 -2.40 -6.73 -16.94
CA ARG A 48 -1.74 -7.80 -16.16
C ARG A 48 -1.28 -7.34 -14.79
N ALA A 49 -1.54 -6.08 -14.43
CA ALA A 49 -1.19 -5.55 -13.12
C ALA A 49 -2.01 -6.31 -12.07
N GLU A 50 -1.34 -6.84 -11.05
CA GLU A 50 -1.98 -7.45 -9.89
C GLU A 50 -2.48 -6.38 -8.93
N TRP A 51 -1.69 -5.32 -8.75
CA TRP A 51 -1.99 -4.18 -7.88
C TRP A 51 -2.06 -2.88 -8.68
N VAL A 52 -3.02 -2.03 -8.31
CA VAL A 52 -3.05 -0.62 -8.68
C VAL A 52 -3.05 0.19 -7.40
N VAL A 53 -2.08 1.09 -7.27
CA VAL A 53 -1.95 1.96 -6.09
C VAL A 53 -2.23 3.40 -6.50
N VAL A 54 -3.12 4.05 -5.76
CA VAL A 54 -3.47 5.46 -5.94
C VAL A 54 -3.02 6.24 -4.72
N LYS A 55 -1.99 7.06 -4.89
CA LYS A 55 -1.52 7.99 -3.86
C LYS A 55 -2.51 9.16 -3.78
N MET A 56 -2.87 9.63 -2.60
CA MET A 56 -3.73 10.80 -2.38
C MET A 56 -2.97 11.88 -1.58
N GLY A 57 -1.63 11.83 -1.66
CA GLY A 57 -0.69 12.69 -0.95
C GLY A 57 -0.97 12.77 0.55
N GLY A 58 -1.22 13.95 1.12
CA GLY A 58 -1.49 14.15 2.54
C GLY A 58 -2.77 13.50 3.07
N GLN A 59 -3.60 12.89 2.22
CA GLN A 59 -4.74 12.05 2.62
C GLN A 59 -4.36 10.56 2.76
N GLY A 60 -3.16 10.16 2.31
CA GLY A 60 -2.70 8.77 2.33
C GLY A 60 -2.72 8.12 0.95
N ALA A 61 -3.07 6.84 0.89
CA ALA A 61 -3.03 6.04 -0.31
C ALA A 61 -4.05 4.89 -0.30
N LEU A 62 -4.35 4.39 -1.49
CA LEU A 62 -5.26 3.30 -1.76
C LEU A 62 -4.55 2.24 -2.59
N LEU A 63 -4.78 0.97 -2.29
CA LEU A 63 -4.31 -0.16 -3.07
C LEU A 63 -5.51 -1.01 -3.45
N CYS A 64 -5.67 -1.26 -4.74
CA CYS A 64 -6.63 -2.20 -5.29
C CYS A 64 -5.87 -3.40 -5.84
N ALA A 65 -6.18 -4.60 -5.35
CA ALA A 65 -5.57 -5.85 -5.78
C ALA A 65 -6.62 -6.76 -6.42
N ARG A 66 -6.24 -7.51 -7.46
CA ARG A 66 -7.08 -8.62 -7.94
C ARG A 66 -7.16 -9.70 -6.86
N THR A 67 -8.35 -10.24 -6.65
CA THR A 67 -8.50 -11.48 -5.89
C THR A 67 -8.73 -12.64 -6.84
N ASP A 68 -7.94 -13.69 -6.66
CA ASP A 68 -8.28 -14.98 -7.23
C ASP A 68 -9.51 -15.50 -6.49
N ALA A 69 -10.53 -15.96 -7.22
CA ALA A 69 -11.79 -16.45 -6.66
C ALA A 69 -11.65 -17.68 -5.72
N SER A 70 -10.42 -18.09 -5.38
CA SER A 70 -10.09 -19.28 -4.58
C SER A 70 -9.66 -19.00 -3.13
N SER A 71 -9.65 -17.75 -2.65
CA SER A 71 -9.27 -17.45 -1.26
C SER A 71 -10.26 -16.53 -0.56
N ASN A 72 -11.47 -17.00 -0.27
CA ASN A 72 -12.29 -16.37 0.77
C ASN A 72 -13.34 -17.32 1.37
N CYS A 73 -12.96 -18.08 2.40
CA CYS A 73 -13.89 -18.64 3.36
C CYS A 73 -13.42 -18.37 4.80
N SER A 74 -13.35 -17.10 5.18
CA SER A 74 -13.29 -16.71 6.59
C SER A 74 -14.18 -15.49 6.80
N SER A 75 -15.49 -15.68 6.65
CA SER A 75 -16.46 -14.75 7.21
C SER A 75 -16.36 -14.82 8.74
N ASN A 76 -15.69 -13.84 9.32
CA ASN A 76 -15.68 -13.60 10.76
C ASN A 76 -17.12 -13.25 11.18
N ARG A 77 -17.88 -14.23 11.66
CA ARG A 77 -19.14 -13.97 12.38
C ARG A 77 -18.77 -13.46 13.77
N SER A 78 -18.64 -12.14 13.94
CA SER A 78 -18.75 -11.55 15.27
C SER A 78 -20.23 -11.53 15.65
N GLY A 79 -20.70 -12.60 16.26
CA GLY A 79 -22.05 -12.72 16.83
C GLY A 79 -21.98 -12.97 18.32
N THR A 80 -21.81 -11.90 19.10
CA THR A 80 -22.06 -11.95 20.55
C THR A 80 -23.54 -11.70 20.79
N THR A 81 -24.32 -12.75 21.04
CA THR A 81 -25.62 -12.61 21.71
C THR A 81 -25.80 -13.77 22.69
N ASN A 82 -25.61 -13.49 23.97
CA ASN A 82 -26.07 -14.34 25.05
C ASN A 82 -27.56 -13.99 25.28
N GLY A 83 -28.47 -14.87 24.88
CA GLY A 83 -29.92 -14.62 25.02
C GLY A 83 -30.76 -15.79 24.55
N LYS A 84 -31.42 -16.47 25.49
CA LYS A 84 -32.40 -17.56 25.25
C LYS A 84 -33.53 -17.07 24.34
N GLY A 85 -33.88 -17.79 23.27
CA GLY A 85 -35.09 -17.49 22.49
C GLY A 85 -35.29 -18.33 21.23
N ASN A 86 -36.52 -18.82 21.06
CA ASN A 86 -37.02 -19.80 20.09
C ASN A 86 -36.68 -19.62 18.59
N ARG A 87 -36.52 -20.79 17.94
CA ARG A 87 -36.48 -21.10 16.50
C ARG A 87 -37.67 -20.50 15.71
N LYS A 88 -37.38 -19.81 14.60
CA LYS A 88 -38.12 -19.88 13.30
C LYS A 88 -37.18 -19.50 12.16
N GLU A 89 -36.76 -20.48 11.37
CA GLU A 89 -36.14 -20.30 10.05
C GLU A 89 -37.22 -19.94 9.03
N ASN A 90 -36.95 -18.97 8.16
CA ASN A 90 -37.44 -18.87 6.78
C ASN A 90 -36.92 -17.58 6.13
N GLY A 91 -36.31 -17.67 4.95
CA GLY A 91 -36.07 -16.51 4.09
C GLY A 91 -34.74 -16.57 3.34
N GLY A 92 -34.71 -17.29 2.22
CA GLY A 92 -33.56 -17.34 1.32
C GLY A 92 -33.23 -15.97 0.72
N CYS A 93 -31.94 -15.72 0.49
CA CYS A 93 -31.50 -14.60 -0.33
C CYS A 93 -31.32 -15.11 -1.77
N GLY A 94 -32.27 -14.76 -2.65
CA GLY A 94 -32.13 -14.95 -4.08
C GLY A 94 -31.17 -13.90 -4.64
N CYS A 95 -29.94 -14.31 -4.94
CA CYS A 95 -29.08 -13.55 -5.84
C CYS A 95 -29.51 -13.83 -7.28
N LYS A 96 -30.07 -12.82 -7.95
CA LYS A 96 -30.30 -12.84 -9.39
C LYS A 96 -28.95 -12.66 -10.09
N ASP A 97 -28.56 -13.66 -10.87
CA ASP A 97 -27.42 -13.59 -11.78
C ASP A 97 -27.75 -12.62 -12.93
N SER A 98 -27.19 -11.42 -12.88
CA SER A 98 -27.03 -10.56 -14.05
C SER A 98 -25.54 -10.47 -14.38
N GLY A 99 -25.16 -11.16 -15.46
CA GLY A 99 -23.79 -11.29 -15.91
C GLY A 99 -23.12 -9.95 -16.23
N SER A 100 -22.07 -9.67 -15.49
CA SER A 100 -20.84 -9.02 -15.93
C SER A 100 -19.74 -9.78 -15.21
N SER A 101 -18.77 -10.36 -15.93
CA SER A 101 -17.61 -11.03 -15.33
C SER A 101 -16.70 -9.98 -14.68
N THR A 102 -17.16 -9.40 -13.57
CA THR A 102 -16.44 -8.40 -12.80
C THR A 102 -15.39 -9.12 -12.00
N ALA A 103 -14.11 -8.96 -12.37
CA ALA A 103 -13.00 -9.49 -11.59
C ALA A 103 -13.16 -9.04 -10.12
N LEU A 104 -13.13 -9.99 -9.18
CA LEU A 104 -13.15 -9.65 -7.77
C LEU A 104 -11.88 -8.87 -7.45
N THR A 105 -12.02 -7.73 -6.77
CA THR A 105 -10.91 -6.89 -6.35
C THR A 105 -11.04 -6.56 -4.88
N THR A 106 -9.94 -6.56 -4.15
CA THR A 106 -9.86 -6.10 -2.76
C THR A 106 -9.23 -4.72 -2.74
N THR A 107 -9.90 -3.78 -2.07
CA THR A 107 -9.39 -2.42 -1.87
C THR A 107 -8.96 -2.23 -0.42
N THR A 108 -7.77 -1.65 -0.23
CA THR A 108 -7.22 -1.26 1.06
C THR A 108 -6.89 0.23 1.03
N ARG A 109 -7.29 0.98 2.06
CA ARG A 109 -6.98 2.41 2.20
C ARG A 109 -6.23 2.65 3.49
N LEU A 110 -5.15 3.43 3.42
CA LEU A 110 -4.41 3.90 4.58
C LEU A 110 -4.24 5.41 4.54
N GLY A 111 -4.53 6.07 5.66
CA GLY A 111 -4.29 7.48 5.88
C GLY A 111 -2.80 7.81 5.95
N ALA A 112 -2.45 9.07 5.68
CA ALA A 112 -1.09 9.56 5.89
C ALA A 112 -0.92 10.09 7.32
N VAL A 113 0.29 9.96 7.85
CA VAL A 113 0.73 10.74 9.01
C VAL A 113 1.06 12.15 8.54
N LYS A 114 0.60 13.17 9.28
CA LYS A 114 0.87 14.58 8.93
C LYS A 114 2.33 14.92 9.15
N VAL A 115 2.92 15.60 8.18
CA VAL A 115 4.31 16.07 8.21
C VAL A 115 4.37 17.52 7.76
N GLU A 116 5.37 18.25 8.26
CA GLU A 116 5.72 19.56 7.72
C GLU A 116 6.38 19.38 6.34
N VAL A 117 5.73 19.88 5.29
CA VAL A 117 6.19 19.72 3.91
C VAL A 117 7.16 20.85 3.57
N LEU A 118 8.40 20.50 3.24
CA LEU A 118 9.41 21.44 2.74
C LEU A 118 9.54 21.37 1.22
N ASP A 119 9.63 20.16 0.66
CA ASP A 119 9.74 19.93 -0.78
C ASP A 119 9.08 18.61 -1.14
N THR A 120 8.33 18.58 -2.24
CA THR A 120 7.64 17.36 -2.69
C THR A 120 8.39 16.60 -3.78
N VAL A 121 9.48 17.17 -4.30
CA VAL A 121 10.32 16.55 -5.34
C VAL A 121 10.82 15.19 -4.87
N GLY A 122 10.56 14.14 -5.66
CA GLY A 122 10.96 12.75 -5.36
C GLY A 122 10.07 12.01 -4.36
N CYS A 123 9.02 12.64 -3.80
CA CYS A 123 8.08 11.94 -2.90
C CYS A 123 7.30 10.83 -3.61
N GLY A 124 6.98 11.04 -4.90
CA GLY A 124 6.33 10.05 -5.75
C GLY A 124 7.23 8.82 -5.99
N ASP A 125 8.48 9.06 -6.39
CA ASP A 125 9.43 7.97 -6.69
C ASP A 125 9.79 7.18 -5.43
N SER A 126 9.96 7.87 -4.30
CA SER A 126 10.25 7.23 -3.02
C SER A 126 9.06 6.40 -2.54
N PHE A 127 7.84 6.90 -2.72
CA PHE A 127 6.60 6.16 -2.46
C PHE A 127 6.51 4.92 -3.36
N ALA A 128 6.74 5.07 -4.68
CA ALA A 128 6.69 3.97 -5.63
C ALA A 128 7.77 2.90 -5.33
N ALA A 129 8.98 3.31 -4.96
CA ALA A 129 10.05 2.41 -4.55
C ALA A 129 9.66 1.59 -3.31
N ALA A 130 8.97 2.20 -2.33
CA ALA A 130 8.46 1.49 -1.17
C ALA A 130 7.35 0.48 -1.53
N VAL A 131 6.44 0.84 -2.45
CA VAL A 131 5.42 -0.09 -2.97
C VAL A 131 6.07 -1.29 -3.65
N VAL A 132 7.05 -1.04 -4.53
CA VAL A 132 7.80 -2.10 -5.22
C VAL A 132 8.53 -3.00 -4.23
N MET A 133 9.12 -2.43 -3.18
CA MET A 133 9.81 -3.19 -2.15
C MET A 133 8.84 -4.11 -1.39
N GLY A 134 7.67 -3.60 -0.97
CA GLY A 134 6.64 -4.40 -0.31
C GLY A 134 6.13 -5.54 -1.21
N PHE A 135 5.88 -5.24 -2.50
CA PHE A 135 5.44 -6.23 -3.48
C PHE A 135 6.47 -7.35 -3.67
N ILE A 136 7.75 -7.01 -3.91
CA ILE A 136 8.82 -7.99 -4.11
C ILE A 136 9.07 -8.82 -2.83
N SER A 137 8.86 -8.22 -1.66
CA SER A 137 9.04 -8.89 -0.37
C SER A 137 7.81 -9.72 0.05
N GLY A 138 6.74 -9.76 -0.76
CA GLY A 138 5.51 -10.47 -0.45
C GLY A 138 4.76 -9.92 0.76
N TRP A 139 4.92 -8.62 1.06
CA TRP A 139 4.26 -8.01 2.20
C TRP A 139 2.76 -7.80 1.94
N PRO A 140 1.92 -7.81 2.99
CA PRO A 140 0.52 -7.41 2.89
C PRO A 140 0.36 -6.00 2.30
N GLY A 141 -0.76 -5.78 1.58
CA GLY A 141 -1.01 -4.50 0.90
C GLY A 141 -1.14 -3.31 1.86
N ASP A 142 -1.76 -3.50 3.02
CA ASP A 142 -1.89 -2.50 4.08
C ASP A 142 -0.52 -2.10 4.67
N VAL A 143 0.32 -3.09 4.99
CA VAL A 143 1.70 -2.89 5.46
C VAL A 143 2.52 -2.14 4.40
N THR A 144 2.38 -2.53 3.13
CA THR A 144 3.08 -1.89 2.02
C THR A 144 2.67 -0.43 1.87
N LEU A 145 1.38 -0.13 1.98
CA LEU A 145 0.88 1.24 1.98
C LEU A 145 1.36 2.05 3.17
N ALA A 146 1.41 1.46 4.37
CA ALA A 146 1.89 2.14 5.57
C ALA A 146 3.34 2.59 5.40
N LEU A 147 4.20 1.69 4.90
CA LEU A 147 5.58 2.02 4.58
C LEU A 147 5.66 3.08 3.47
N ALA A 148 4.90 2.92 2.39
CA ALA A 148 4.95 3.86 1.28
C ALA A 148 4.54 5.27 1.71
N ASN A 149 3.49 5.40 2.53
CA ASN A 149 3.07 6.68 3.13
C ASN A 149 4.19 7.28 4.00
N ALA A 150 4.83 6.49 4.85
CA ALA A 150 5.93 6.95 5.69
C ALA A 150 7.16 7.39 4.88
N VAL A 151 7.55 6.64 3.84
CA VAL A 151 8.69 6.97 2.97
C VAL A 151 8.41 8.23 2.13
N GLY A 152 7.20 8.32 1.56
CA GLY A 152 6.78 9.52 0.83
C GLY A 152 6.71 10.75 1.73
N GLY A 153 6.16 10.60 2.93
CA GLY A 153 6.09 11.67 3.94
C GLY A 153 7.47 12.10 4.43
N ALA A 154 8.36 11.16 4.74
CA ALA A 154 9.73 11.47 5.17
C ALA A 154 10.50 12.22 4.08
N THR A 155 10.34 11.83 2.81
CA THR A 155 10.96 12.54 1.67
C THR A 155 10.45 13.98 1.59
N ALA A 156 9.17 14.21 1.90
CA ALA A 156 8.55 15.54 1.85
C ALA A 156 9.14 16.54 2.88
N THR A 157 9.81 16.03 3.91
CA THR A 157 10.45 16.84 4.96
C THR A 157 11.89 17.26 4.62
N GLY A 158 12.43 16.82 3.47
CA GLY A 158 13.74 17.24 2.95
C GLY A 158 13.62 18.29 1.84
N ARG A 159 14.76 18.76 1.30
CA ARG A 159 14.81 19.61 0.09
C ARG A 159 15.53 18.91 -1.06
N GLY A 160 14.91 18.81 -2.23
CA GLY A 160 15.46 18.19 -3.44
C GLY A 160 15.45 16.65 -3.43
N ALA A 161 15.63 16.05 -4.61
CA ALA A 161 15.75 14.60 -4.80
C ALA A 161 17.21 14.10 -4.71
N GLY A 162 17.41 12.78 -4.78
CA GLY A 162 18.72 12.12 -4.81
C GLY A 162 19.26 11.80 -3.42
N ARG A 163 20.33 12.47 -2.99
CA ARG A 163 20.96 12.21 -1.66
C ARG A 163 20.11 12.69 -0.48
N ASN A 164 19.01 13.38 -0.72
CA ASN A 164 18.08 13.87 0.30
C ASN A 164 16.76 13.09 0.36
N VAL A 165 16.69 11.90 -0.28
CA VAL A 165 15.59 10.95 -0.15
C VAL A 165 15.44 10.51 1.33
N ALA A 166 14.22 10.07 1.70
CA ALA A 166 13.85 9.64 3.05
C ALA A 166 14.97 8.94 3.83
N ARG A 167 15.30 9.50 4.99
CA ARG A 167 16.19 8.86 5.97
C ARG A 167 15.44 7.81 6.78
N LEU A 168 16.11 6.71 7.09
CA LEU A 168 15.53 5.58 7.81
C LEU A 168 14.93 6.02 9.16
N GLU A 169 15.64 6.88 9.90
CA GLU A 169 15.22 7.35 11.22
C GLU A 169 13.88 8.08 11.14
N LYS A 170 13.70 8.89 10.08
CA LYS A 170 12.44 9.63 9.86
C LYS A 170 11.31 8.71 9.44
N VAL A 171 11.60 7.69 8.63
CA VAL A 171 10.61 6.67 8.24
C VAL A 171 10.13 5.91 9.46
N LEU A 172 11.05 5.45 10.33
CA LEU A 172 10.71 4.75 11.56
C LEU A 172 9.87 5.64 12.49
N ALA A 173 10.25 6.92 12.67
CA ALA A 173 9.47 7.85 13.47
C ALA A 173 8.03 8.02 12.95
N LEU A 174 7.84 8.13 11.63
CA LEU A 174 6.51 8.24 11.04
C LEU A 174 5.69 6.94 11.16
N LEU A 175 6.33 5.78 11.07
CA LEU A 175 5.66 4.50 11.32
C LEU A 175 5.24 4.38 12.79
N GLU A 176 6.06 4.83 13.72
CA GLU A 176 5.71 4.88 15.15
C GLU A 176 4.56 5.85 15.43
N ASP A 177 4.57 7.04 14.82
CA ASP A 177 3.46 8.00 14.92
C ASP A 177 2.15 7.39 14.37
N GLY A 178 2.22 6.72 13.22
CA GLY A 178 1.09 5.98 12.65
C GLY A 178 0.59 4.87 13.58
N ALA A 179 1.51 4.13 14.22
CA ALA A 179 1.18 3.09 15.20
C ALA A 179 0.57 3.65 16.50
N ARG A 180 0.81 4.93 16.81
CA ARG A 180 0.14 5.66 17.88
C ARG A 180 -1.23 6.24 17.46
N GLY A 181 -1.65 6.04 16.21
CA GLY A 181 -2.93 6.51 15.68
C GLY A 181 -2.89 7.93 15.12
N ALA A 182 -1.71 8.48 14.81
CA ALA A 182 -1.58 9.83 14.25
C ALA A 182 -1.96 9.95 12.76
N ALA A 183 -2.32 8.83 12.11
CA ALA A 183 -2.76 8.82 10.72
C ALA A 183 -4.25 9.15 10.60
N ASP A 184 -4.65 9.78 9.49
CA ASP A 184 -6.04 10.22 9.22
C ASP A 184 -7.11 9.10 9.26
N GLY A 185 -6.73 7.82 9.31
CA GLY A 185 -7.66 6.68 9.44
C GLY A 185 -7.76 6.08 10.85
N GLY A 186 -7.16 6.72 11.86
CA GLY A 186 -7.33 6.38 13.27
C GLY A 186 -6.69 5.05 13.70
N LEU A 187 -7.17 4.52 14.84
CA LEU A 187 -6.59 3.35 15.51
C LEU A 187 -6.70 2.05 14.70
N GLU A 188 -7.65 1.95 13.77
CA GLU A 188 -7.83 0.76 12.94
C GLU A 188 -6.63 0.49 12.03
N GLN A 189 -5.92 1.54 11.63
CA GLN A 189 -4.75 1.45 10.75
C GLN A 189 -3.42 1.37 11.53
N ALA A 190 -3.44 1.61 12.84
CA ALA A 190 -2.24 1.62 13.68
C ALA A 190 -1.48 0.29 13.63
N ALA A 191 -2.20 -0.84 13.56
CA ALA A 191 -1.61 -2.16 13.45
C ALA A 191 -0.78 -2.33 12.16
N SER A 192 -1.25 -1.79 11.03
CA SER A 192 -0.54 -1.84 9.75
C SER A 192 0.77 -1.04 9.79
N PHE A 193 0.77 0.12 10.48
CA PHE A 193 1.98 0.92 10.72
C PHE A 193 2.99 0.20 11.62
N ALA A 194 2.53 -0.38 12.73
CA ALA A 194 3.40 -1.15 13.62
C ALA A 194 4.02 -2.36 12.90
N ARG A 195 3.22 -3.08 12.11
CA ARG A 195 3.68 -4.22 11.33
C ARG A 195 4.67 -3.82 10.23
N ALA A 196 4.46 -2.68 9.59
CA ALA A 196 5.40 -2.14 8.60
C ALA A 196 6.76 -1.78 9.23
N GLN A 197 6.75 -1.22 10.45
CA GLN A 197 8.00 -0.96 11.19
C GLN A 197 8.76 -2.26 11.47
N GLU A 198 8.06 -3.27 11.98
CA GLU A 198 8.64 -4.58 12.30
C GLU A 198 9.29 -5.23 11.07
N LEU A 199 8.55 -5.32 9.95
CA LEU A 199 9.03 -5.95 8.72
C LEU A 199 10.18 -5.19 8.06
N LEU A 200 10.17 -3.85 8.16
CA LEU A 200 11.29 -3.02 7.69
C LEU A 200 12.56 -3.31 8.48
N LEU A 201 12.47 -3.34 9.81
CA LEU A 201 13.61 -3.64 10.68
C LEU A 201 14.17 -5.04 10.43
N GLN A 202 13.29 -6.05 10.31
CA GLN A 202 13.69 -7.41 9.95
C GLN A 202 14.43 -7.45 8.61
N SER A 203 13.89 -6.77 7.60
CA SER A 203 14.51 -6.71 6.26
C SER A 203 15.88 -6.03 6.26
N LEU A 204 16.09 -5.03 7.11
CA LEU A 204 17.38 -4.37 7.26
C LEU A 204 18.40 -5.26 7.97
N ALA A 205 17.99 -5.92 9.05
CA ALA A 205 18.84 -6.86 9.78
C ALA A 205 19.30 -8.02 8.88
N SER A 206 18.39 -8.62 8.10
CA SER A 206 18.75 -9.67 7.15
C SER A 206 19.77 -9.21 6.10
N ARG A 207 19.66 -7.97 5.59
CA ARG A 207 20.63 -7.42 4.63
C ARG A 207 21.99 -7.14 5.25
N GLN A 208 22.04 -6.70 6.50
CA GLN A 208 23.31 -6.50 7.22
C GLN A 208 24.05 -7.83 7.36
N HIS A 209 23.36 -8.88 7.80
CA HIS A 209 23.94 -10.21 7.93
C HIS A 209 24.48 -10.75 6.59
N LEU A 210 23.73 -10.60 5.50
CA LEU A 210 24.17 -11.02 4.16
C LEU A 210 25.42 -10.26 3.68
N ARG A 211 25.52 -8.97 4.00
CA ARG A 211 26.70 -8.15 3.66
C ARG A 211 27.92 -8.57 4.46
N GLU A 212 27.75 -8.86 5.75
CA GLU A 212 28.82 -9.35 6.63
C GLU A 212 29.33 -10.71 6.14
N GLN A 213 28.43 -11.67 5.88
CA GLN A 213 28.78 -12.97 5.30
C GLN A 213 29.51 -12.84 3.96
N SER A 214 29.02 -11.98 3.06
CA SER A 214 29.66 -11.75 1.76
C SER A 214 31.06 -11.18 1.92
N ARG A 215 31.26 -10.26 2.88
CA ARG A 215 32.57 -9.65 3.17
C ARG A 215 33.54 -10.68 3.77
N GLU A 216 33.08 -11.52 4.69
CA GLU A 216 33.88 -12.59 5.29
C GLU A 216 34.29 -13.64 4.25
N GLN A 217 33.38 -14.03 3.36
CA GLN A 217 33.68 -14.94 2.25
C GLN A 217 34.71 -14.35 1.28
N GLN A 218 34.62 -13.06 0.97
CA GLN A 218 35.60 -12.38 0.10
C GLN A 218 36.98 -12.29 0.75
N LEU A 219 37.06 -12.04 2.06
CA LEU A 219 38.32 -12.01 2.80
C LEU A 219 38.96 -13.40 2.89
N SER A 220 38.15 -14.44 3.08
CA SER A 220 38.59 -15.84 3.09
C SER A 220 39.08 -16.31 1.71
N ALA A 221 38.42 -15.89 0.63
CA ALA A 221 38.82 -16.24 -0.75
C ALA A 221 40.05 -15.48 -1.26
N ALA A 222 40.48 -14.42 -0.57
CA ALA A 222 41.65 -13.61 -0.91
C ALA A 222 42.92 -14.01 -0.11
N ALA A 223 42.80 -14.96 0.82
CA ALA A 223 43.89 -15.52 1.62
C ALA A 223 44.38 -16.86 1.06
#